data_AF-A0ABD5VTW5-F1
#
_entry.id   AF-A0ABD5VTW5-F1
#
_cell.length_a   1.000
_cell.length_b   1.000
_cell.length_c   1.000
_cell.angle_alpha   90.00
_cell.angle_beta   90.00
_cell.angle_gamma   90.00
#
_symmetry.space_group_name_H-M   'P 1'
#
loop_
_entity.id
_entity.type
_entity.pdbx_description
1 polymer ?
#
loop_
_entity_poly.entity_id
_entity_poly.type
_entity_poly.pdbx_seq_one_letter_code
_entity_poly.pdbx_strand_id
1 'polypeptide(L)' 'MTRTCPDCDVALEQVDYDTNSRGDLLRISPDSGGVLGTLGVNSATNVRAYLCPNCDRVLFYAD' A
#
# COMPACT_ATOMS: atom_id res chain seq x y z
N MET A 1 -12.92 -8.21 0.35
CA MET A 1 -13.51 -7.15 1.20
C MET A 1 -13.59 -5.88 0.37
N THR A 2 -14.78 -5.30 0.22
CA THR A 2 -14.96 -4.00 -0.44
C THR A 2 -14.36 -2.90 0.43
N ARG A 3 -13.58 -2.01 -0.16
CA ARG A 3 -12.92 -0.90 0.54
C ARG A 3 -13.65 0.40 0.22
N THR A 4 -13.84 1.24 1.24
CA THR A 4 -14.63 2.48 1.14
C THR A 4 -13.75 3.69 1.41
N CYS A 5 -13.95 4.76 0.65
CA CYS A 5 -13.29 6.05 0.85
C CYS A 5 -13.74 6.68 2.18
N PRO A 6 -12.82 7.05 3.08
CA PRO A 6 -13.19 7.63 4.38
C PRO A 6 -13.81 9.03 4.30
N ASP A 7 -13.62 9.77 3.20
CA ASP A 7 -14.22 11.12 3.05
C ASP A 7 -15.50 11.14 2.22
N CYS A 8 -15.65 10.20 1.29
CA CYS A 8 -16.75 10.19 0.33
C CYS A 8 -17.77 9.08 0.57
N ASP A 9 -17.46 8.11 1.44
CA ASP A 9 -18.28 6.92 1.72
C ASP A 9 -18.65 6.09 0.46
N VAL A 10 -17.82 6.17 -0.59
CA VAL A 10 -17.98 5.39 -1.84
C VAL A 10 -16.95 4.28 -1.95
N ALA A 11 -17.27 3.25 -2.75
CA ALA A 11 -16.33 2.17 -3.04
C ALA A 11 -15.07 2.69 -3.75
N LEU A 12 -13.92 2.18 -3.33
CA LEU A 12 -12.64 2.46 -3.99
C LEU A 12 -12.40 1.47 -5.13
N GLU A 13 -11.73 1.94 -6.18
CA GLU A 13 -11.32 1.14 -7.33
C GLU A 13 -9.87 0.71 -7.18
N GLN A 14 -9.58 -0.58 -7.36
CA GLN A 14 -8.19 -1.05 -7.37
C GLN A 14 -7.48 -0.54 -8.62
N VAL A 15 -6.30 0.04 -8.44
CA VAL A 15 -5.50 0.56 -9.55
C VAL A 15 -4.08 0.01 -9.51
N ASP A 16 -3.49 -0.13 -10.69
CA ASP A 16 -2.07 -0.36 -10.83
C ASP A 16 -1.30 0.95 -10.59
N TYR A 17 -0.12 0.84 -9.98
CA TYR A 17 0.77 1.97 -9.79
C TYR A 17 2.20 1.54 -10.11
N ASP A 18 2.96 2.45 -10.72
CA ASP A 18 4.36 2.25 -11.03
C ASP A 18 5.20 3.08 -10.05
N THR A 19 6.11 2.42 -9.33
CA THR A 19 7.09 3.08 -8.47
C THR A 19 8.39 3.31 -9.25
N ASN A 20 8.30 4.20 -10.24
CA ASN A 20 9.38 4.70 -11.09
C ASN A 20 10.29 3.66 -11.82
N SER A 21 10.74 4.08 -13.00
CA SER A 21 11.69 3.37 -13.86
C SER A 21 13.14 3.33 -13.33
N ARG A 22 13.38 3.70 -12.06
CA ARG A 22 14.68 3.64 -11.38
C ARG A 22 14.70 2.68 -10.17
N GLY A 23 13.58 2.01 -9.88
CA GLY A 23 13.54 0.94 -8.90
C GLY A 23 13.45 1.41 -7.44
N ASP A 24 13.01 2.65 -7.18
CA ASP A 24 12.67 3.04 -5.80
C ASP A 24 11.28 2.52 -5.46
N LEU A 25 11.24 1.24 -5.10
CA LEU A 25 10.08 0.54 -4.56
C LEU A 25 9.46 1.34 -3.41
N LEU A 26 8.12 1.27 -3.28
CA LEU A 26 7.42 1.73 -2.08
C LEU A 26 7.87 0.87 -0.88
N ARG A 27 8.95 1.28 -0.22
CA ARG A 27 9.53 0.53 0.89
C ARG A 27 8.70 0.76 2.15
N ILE A 28 7.79 -0.16 2.42
CA ILE A 28 7.21 -0.29 3.76
C ILE A 28 8.25 -0.98 4.63
N SER A 29 9.05 -0.20 5.37
CA SER A 29 9.92 -0.76 6.40
C SER A 29 9.04 -1.11 7.61
N PRO A 30 8.95 -2.38 8.04
CA PRO A 30 8.32 -2.68 9.31
C PRO A 30 9.09 -1.97 10.41
N ASP A 31 8.40 -1.25 11.28
CA ASP A 31 9.02 -0.60 12.44
C ASP A 31 9.86 -1.63 13.20
N SER A 32 11.13 -1.28 13.36
CA SER A 32 12.16 -2.04 14.07
C SER A 32 11.87 -2.08 15.56
N GLY A 33 10.91 -2.90 15.97
CA GLY A 33 10.51 -3.07 17.37
C GLY A 33 10.33 -4.53 17.83
N GLY A 34 10.67 -5.51 16.99
CA GLY A 34 10.49 -6.93 17.31
C GLY A 34 11.64 -7.79 16.84
N VAL A 35 11.92 -8.87 17.59
CA VAL A 35 12.98 -9.89 17.41
C VAL A 35 13.11 -10.43 15.97
N LEU A 36 12.08 -10.27 15.15
CA LEU A 36 12.04 -10.70 13.74
C LEU A 36 12.82 -9.77 12.78
N GLY A 37 13.20 -8.55 13.21
CA GLY A 37 14.06 -7.66 12.41
C GLY A 37 15.50 -8.18 12.22
N THR A 38 15.92 -9.14 13.04
CA THR A 38 17.28 -9.69 13.05
C THR A 38 17.50 -10.80 12.01
N LEU A 39 16.44 -11.30 11.38
CA LEU A 39 16.51 -12.44 10.46
C LEU A 39 16.44 -12.03 8.99
N GLY A 40 16.86 -10.82 8.60
CA GLY A 40 17.25 -10.48 7.22
C GLY A 40 16.28 -10.88 6.10
N VAL A 41 15.02 -11.14 6.42
CA VAL A 41 14.01 -11.58 5.48
C VAL A 41 13.48 -10.33 4.82
N ASN A 42 13.97 -10.11 3.61
CA ASN A 42 13.40 -9.24 2.59
C ASN A 42 11.97 -9.69 2.27
N SER A 43 11.08 -9.62 3.25
CA SER A 43 9.67 -9.90 3.08
C SER A 43 9.11 -8.70 2.32
N ALA A 44 9.16 -8.77 0.99
CA ALA A 44 8.48 -7.81 0.15
C ALA A 44 6.98 -7.95 0.42
N THR A 45 6.44 -7.09 1.28
CA THR A 45 5.01 -7.03 1.52
C THR A 45 4.34 -6.50 0.26
N ASN A 46 3.44 -7.30 -0.32
CA ASN A 46 2.67 -6.85 -1.47
C ASN A 46 1.72 -5.73 -1.04
N VAL A 47 1.72 -4.63 -1.79
CA VAL A 47 0.89 -3.46 -1.50
C VAL A 47 -0.03 -3.23 -2.68
N ARG A 48 -1.34 -3.17 -2.41
CA ARG A 48 -2.37 -2.84 -3.40
C ARG A 48 -2.80 -1.38 -3.24
N ALA A 49 -2.88 -0.66 -4.36
CA ALA A 49 -3.37 0.71 -4.41
C ALA A 49 -4.86 0.76 -4.79
N TYR A 50 -5.57 1.69 -4.16
CA TYR A 50 -7.01 1.91 -4.36
C TYR A 50 -7.29 3.41 -4.52
N LEU A 51 -8.02 3.79 -5.57
CA LEU A 51 -8.39 5.17 -5.91
C LEU A 51 -9.86 5.44 -5.59
N CYS A 52 -10.16 6.60 -5.01
CA CYS A 52 -11.52 7.09 -4.88
C CYS A 52 -11.95 7.82 -6.17
N PRO A 53 -13.07 7.44 -6.81
CA PRO A 53 -13.53 8.08 -8.05
C PRO A 53 -14.12 9.49 -7.85
N ASN A 54 -14.43 9.88 -6.60
CA ASN A 54 -15.06 11.17 -6.31
C ASN A 54 -14.07 12.27 -5.90
N CYS A 55 -12.99 11.91 -5.21
CA CYS A 55 -12.06 12.87 -4.60
C CYS A 55 -10.58 12.59 -4.91
N ASP A 56 -10.30 11.63 -5.79
CA ASP A 56 -8.95 11.25 -6.24
C ASP A 56 -7.97 10.79 -5.14
N ARG A 57 -8.48 10.49 -3.94
CA ARG A 57 -7.65 9.94 -2.85
C ARG A 57 -7.14 8.56 -3.22
N VAL A 58 -5.84 8.33 -3.05
CA VAL A 58 -5.19 7.02 -3.16
C VAL A 58 -4.91 6.45 -1.77
N LEU A 59 -5.28 5.18 -1.55
CA LEU A 59 -5.00 4.42 -0.35
C LEU A 59 -4.22 3.15 -0.69
N PHE A 60 -3.15 2.92 0.05
CA PHE A 60 -2.30 1.74 -0.06
C PHE A 60 -2.59 0.77 1.08
N TYR A 61 -2.66 -0.51 0.77
CA TYR A 61 -2.86 -1.54 1.79
C TYR A 61 -1.91 -2.70 1.55
N ALA A 62 -1.21 -3.07 2.60
CA ALA A 62 -0.47 -4.32 2.68
C ALA A 62 -1.42 -5.52 2.79
N ASP A 63 -0.98 -6.68 2.27
CA ASP A 63 -1.58 -8.00 2.56
C ASP A 63 -1.18 -8.53 3.95
#